data_AF-A0A1I5XQV4-F1
#
_entry.id   AF-A0A1I5XQV4-F1
#
_cell.length_a   1.000
_cell.length_b   1.000
_cell.length_c   1.000
_cell.angle_alpha   90.00
_cell.angle_beta   90.00
_cell.angle_gamma   90.00
#
_symmetry.space_group_name_H-M   'P 1'
#
loop_
_entity.id
_entity.type
_entity.pdbx_description
1 polymer ?
#
loop_
_entity_poly.entity_id
_entity_poly.type
_entity_poly.pdbx_seq_one_letter_code
_entity_poly.pdbx_strand_id
1 'polypeptide(L)'
;MFEYVVASLGKADLITAEDASAPLYAGIEVQAPDYFVSLKTGQKFFVEVKNTEPKTIHTPVTFGNAYLSRLKHYAKLKGHPLLIAVYWNDLRTWTINKVEDFETKNGTIILRFVDAYQRSIAGDFGDRMVATIPPLVCRIHAASDRPSSLQKNDQASFTISALSFYIENKEILNEREQQIAFYLMFHSAWEDEMPIATMDGERVAYVEIAARQAGDKSLDQAFESLGTLAGMISSYYKWLTTTDDEVVRLTPQLEPAELAPGFDDAYRGEVLRLWQFQIEPNYEPLIRG
;
A
#
# COMPACT_ATOMS: atom_id res chain seq x y z
N MET A 1 11.44 1.75 2.82
CA MET A 1 9.98 1.62 2.54
C MET A 1 9.09 2.08 3.69
N PHE A 2 9.15 1.51 4.90
CA PHE A 2 8.21 1.85 5.99
C PHE A 2 8.09 3.35 6.29
N GLU A 3 9.22 4.05 6.49
CA GLU A 3 9.21 5.50 6.76
C GLU A 3 8.52 6.32 5.67
N TYR A 4 8.72 5.96 4.40
CA TYR A 4 8.07 6.61 3.26
C TYR A 4 6.58 6.38 3.29
N VAL A 5 6.14 5.14 3.54
CA VAL A 5 4.72 4.80 3.66
C VAL A 5 4.09 5.63 4.77
N VAL A 6 4.64 5.60 5.98
CA VAL A 6 4.08 6.32 7.13
C VAL A 6 4.08 7.84 6.93
N ALA A 7 5.12 8.41 6.33
CA ALA A 7 5.16 9.83 5.98
C ALA A 7 4.07 10.19 4.95
N SER A 8 3.87 9.34 3.94
CA SER A 8 2.87 9.52 2.87
C SER A 8 1.43 9.41 3.36
N LEU A 9 1.18 8.63 4.43
CA LEU A 9 -0.15 8.53 5.07
C LEU A 9 -0.54 9.83 5.82
N GLY A 10 0.43 10.71 6.10
CA GLY A 10 0.16 12.08 6.53
C GLY A 10 -0.28 12.27 7.99
N LYS A 11 -0.29 11.22 8.83
CA LYS A 11 -0.59 11.34 10.28
C LYS A 11 0.66 11.38 11.17
N ALA A 12 1.84 11.04 10.64
CA ALA A 12 3.10 11.25 11.34
C ALA A 12 3.51 12.72 11.34
N ASP A 13 4.11 13.15 12.46
CA ASP A 13 4.72 14.46 12.67
C ASP A 13 6.25 14.35 12.60
N LEU A 14 6.82 13.25 13.09
CA LEU A 14 8.25 12.94 13.02
C LEU A 14 8.44 11.44 12.80
N ILE A 15 9.37 11.08 11.92
CA ILE A 15 9.87 9.71 11.74
C ILE A 15 11.39 9.79 11.75
N THR A 16 12.03 8.98 12.59
CA THR A 16 13.49 8.88 12.63
C THR A 16 13.90 7.43 12.66
N ALA A 17 14.83 7.04 11.77
CA ALA A 17 15.53 5.78 11.92
C ALA A 17 16.38 5.84 13.20
N GLU A 18 16.31 4.79 14.03
CA GLU A 18 17.14 4.68 15.24
C GLU A 18 18.50 4.02 14.95
N ASP A 19 18.75 3.66 13.69
CA ASP A 19 19.89 2.89 13.19
C ASP A 19 21.20 3.69 13.10
N ALA A 20 21.62 4.30 14.21
CA ALA A 20 22.80 5.17 14.22
C ALA A 20 24.02 4.61 14.96
N SER A 21 23.87 3.61 15.82
CA SER A 21 24.98 2.87 16.46
C SER A 21 24.46 1.82 17.45
N ALA A 22 25.26 0.79 17.74
CA ALA A 22 24.97 -0.12 18.84
C ALA A 22 24.79 0.70 20.14
N PRO A 23 23.63 0.62 20.80
CA PRO A 23 23.38 1.43 21.98
C PRO A 23 24.38 1.08 23.08
N LEU A 24 24.91 2.09 23.76
CA LEU A 24 25.63 1.87 25.01
C LEU A 24 24.62 1.69 26.14
N TYR A 25 24.74 0.59 26.87
CA TYR A 25 23.84 0.25 27.97
C TYR A 25 24.63 -0.19 29.19
N ALA A 26 24.06 0.08 30.37
CA ALA A 26 24.53 -0.49 31.63
C ALA A 26 23.57 -1.60 32.06
N GLY A 27 24.10 -2.81 32.29
CA GLY A 27 23.31 -3.95 32.74
C GLY A 27 22.73 -4.78 31.60
N ILE A 28 21.40 -4.84 31.51
CA ILE A 28 20.70 -5.72 30.56
C ILE A 28 20.87 -5.16 29.14
N GLU A 29 21.24 -6.05 28.23
CA GLU A 29 21.38 -5.75 26.80
C GLU A 29 20.10 -5.11 26.23
N VAL A 30 20.28 -4.14 25.34
CA VAL A 30 19.20 -3.46 24.64
C VAL A 30 19.45 -3.45 23.14
N GLN A 31 18.37 -3.39 22.39
CA GLN A 31 18.41 -3.28 20.94
C GLN A 31 17.44 -2.19 20.53
N ALA A 32 17.90 -1.22 19.75
CA ALA A 32 17.03 -0.21 19.19
C ALA A 32 16.09 -0.86 18.16
N PRO A 33 14.78 -0.58 18.20
CA PRO A 33 13.86 -0.87 17.10
C PRO A 33 14.23 -0.04 15.87
N ASP A 34 13.74 -0.41 14.69
CA ASP A 34 14.13 0.24 13.44
C ASP A 34 13.81 1.75 13.39
N TYR A 35 12.65 2.16 13.93
CA TYR A 35 12.17 3.55 13.86
C TYR A 35 11.60 4.08 15.17
N PHE A 36 11.70 5.39 15.36
CA PHE A 36 10.85 6.17 16.24
C PHE A 36 9.84 6.97 15.41
N VAL A 37 8.58 6.97 15.83
CA VAL A 37 7.49 7.69 15.17
C VAL A 37 6.73 8.53 16.19
N SER A 38 6.56 9.81 15.91
CA SER A 38 5.62 10.70 16.60
C SER A 38 4.44 10.98 15.69
N LEU A 39 3.22 10.73 16.14
CA LEU A 39 2.00 11.07 15.43
C LEU A 39 1.55 12.49 15.76
N LYS A 40 0.76 13.10 14.87
CA LYS A 40 0.13 14.43 15.07
C LYS A 40 -0.81 14.48 16.28
N THR A 41 -1.28 13.33 16.76
CA THR A 41 -2.05 13.19 18.01
C THR A 41 -1.19 13.35 19.27
N GLY A 42 0.13 13.38 19.14
CA GLY A 42 1.09 13.41 20.26
C GLY A 42 1.51 12.03 20.75
N GLN A 43 0.91 10.95 20.23
CA GLN A 43 1.35 9.58 20.52
C GLN A 43 2.72 9.32 19.91
N LYS A 44 3.57 8.61 20.64
CA LYS A 44 4.96 8.34 20.28
C LYS A 44 5.24 6.86 20.43
N PHE A 45 5.90 6.26 19.44
CA PHE A 45 6.14 4.82 19.38
C PHE A 45 7.55 4.54 18.90
N PHE A 46 8.15 3.48 19.43
CA PHE A 46 9.18 2.76 18.70
C PHE A 46 8.53 1.67 17.85
N VAL A 47 9.05 1.47 16.65
CA VAL A 47 8.48 0.53 15.69
C VAL A 47 9.60 -0.37 15.16
N GLU A 48 9.43 -1.67 15.40
CA GLU A 48 10.22 -2.72 14.77
C GLU A 48 9.53 -3.16 13.47
N VAL A 49 10.26 -3.20 12.37
CA VAL A 49 9.73 -3.47 11.04
C VAL A 49 10.14 -4.86 10.56
N LYS A 50 9.20 -5.56 9.92
CA LYS A 50 9.45 -6.81 9.20
C LYS A 50 8.74 -6.79 7.85
N ASN A 51 9.42 -7.35 6.85
CA ASN A 51 8.81 -7.71 5.58
C ASN A 51 8.73 -9.24 5.52
N THR A 52 7.63 -9.78 5.02
CA THR A 52 7.45 -11.24 4.90
C THR A 52 6.76 -11.60 3.59
N GLU A 53 7.19 -12.73 3.03
CA GLU A 53 6.58 -13.44 1.90
C GLU A 53 6.01 -14.74 2.46
N PRO A 54 4.83 -14.68 3.09
CA PRO A 54 4.29 -15.83 3.79
C PRO A 54 3.83 -16.85 2.76
N LYS A 55 4.36 -18.09 2.83
CA LYS A 55 3.95 -19.19 1.92
C LYS A 55 2.44 -19.42 1.86
N THR A 56 1.73 -19.09 2.95
CA THR A 56 0.28 -19.07 3.07
C THR A 56 -0.14 -17.96 4.05
N ILE A 57 -1.40 -17.53 4.01
CA ILE A 57 -1.96 -16.59 5.00
C ILE A 57 -1.87 -17.06 6.46
N HIS A 58 -1.59 -18.35 6.69
CA HIS A 58 -1.44 -18.96 8.01
C HIS A 58 0.01 -19.02 8.50
N THR A 59 0.99 -18.73 7.65
CA THR A 59 2.40 -18.74 8.03
C THR A 59 2.69 -17.55 8.97
N PRO A 60 3.07 -17.78 10.24
CA PRO A 60 3.24 -16.70 11.20
C PRO A 60 4.62 -16.02 11.07
N VAL A 61 4.66 -14.75 11.43
CA VAL A 61 5.91 -14.05 11.76
C VAL A 61 6.20 -14.26 13.24
N THR A 62 7.44 -14.57 13.60
CA THR A 62 7.82 -14.88 14.99
C THR A 62 8.92 -13.99 15.52
N PHE A 63 8.84 -13.66 16.80
CA PHE A 63 9.89 -12.94 17.53
C PHE A 63 10.34 -13.80 18.71
N GLY A 64 11.64 -14.10 18.76
CA GLY A 64 12.24 -14.84 19.87
C GLY A 64 12.27 -14.02 21.16
N ASN A 65 12.20 -14.70 22.30
CA ASN A 65 12.13 -14.05 23.62
C ASN A 65 13.29 -13.08 23.87
N ALA A 66 14.53 -13.54 23.64
CA ALA A 66 15.71 -12.71 23.90
C ALA A 66 15.70 -11.43 23.04
N TYR A 67 15.34 -11.58 21.77
CA TYR A 67 15.21 -10.46 20.83
C TYR A 67 14.15 -9.46 21.29
N LEU A 68 12.93 -9.92 21.55
CA LEU A 68 11.83 -9.09 21.97
C LEU A 68 12.12 -8.39 23.31
N SER A 69 12.77 -9.09 24.24
CA SER A 69 13.15 -8.53 25.55
C SER A 69 14.09 -7.34 25.42
N ARG A 70 15.07 -7.40 24.50
CA ARG A 70 15.99 -6.28 24.24
C ARG A 70 15.28 -5.06 23.65
N LEU A 71 14.38 -5.26 22.69
CA LEU A 71 13.58 -4.19 22.09
C LEU A 71 12.67 -3.53 23.15
N LYS A 72 11.98 -4.35 23.95
CA LYS A 72 11.11 -3.86 25.04
C LYS A 72 11.91 -3.08 26.08
N HIS A 73 13.12 -3.53 26.40
CA HIS A 73 13.97 -2.83 27.34
C HIS A 73 14.43 -1.47 26.80
N TYR A 74 14.82 -1.40 25.52
CA TYR A 74 15.13 -0.13 24.85
C TYR A 74 13.95 0.86 24.94
N ALA A 75 12.77 0.41 24.51
CA ALA A 75 11.55 1.20 24.52
C ALA A 75 11.19 1.69 25.94
N LYS A 76 11.36 0.82 26.95
CA LYS A 76 11.16 1.17 28.37
C LYS A 76 12.12 2.25 28.86
N LEU A 77 13.42 2.15 28.55
CA LEU A 77 14.42 3.15 28.97
C LEU A 77 14.15 4.53 28.37
N LYS A 78 13.58 4.55 27.16
CA LYS A 78 13.23 5.77 26.42
C LYS A 78 11.81 6.27 26.72
N GLY A 79 11.00 5.50 27.44
CA GLY A 79 9.67 5.92 27.90
C GLY A 79 8.57 5.91 26.85
N HIS A 80 8.70 5.11 25.79
CA HIS A 80 7.69 5.01 24.72
C HIS A 80 7.30 3.56 24.43
N PRO A 81 6.04 3.27 24.05
CA PRO A 81 5.61 1.91 23.68
C PRO A 81 6.35 1.36 22.44
N LEU A 82 6.43 0.03 22.37
CA LEU A 82 6.97 -0.71 21.23
C LEU A 82 5.83 -1.27 20.38
N LEU A 83 5.88 -1.03 19.07
CA LEU A 83 5.02 -1.61 18.06
C LEU A 83 5.82 -2.52 17.14
N ILE A 84 5.11 -3.44 16.48
CA ILE A 84 5.62 -4.24 15.38
C ILE A 84 4.84 -3.87 14.13
N ALA A 85 5.54 -3.43 13.09
CA ALA A 85 4.98 -3.23 11.77
C ALA A 85 5.40 -4.38 10.85
N VAL A 86 4.43 -5.07 10.26
CA VAL A 86 4.68 -6.15 9.30
C VAL A 86 4.08 -5.79 7.96
N TYR A 87 4.91 -5.85 6.91
CA TYR A 87 4.44 -5.82 5.53
C TYR A 87 4.30 -7.24 4.99
N TRP A 88 3.07 -7.58 4.63
CA TRP A 88 2.69 -8.88 4.06
C TRP A 88 2.77 -8.76 2.53
N ASN A 89 3.92 -9.12 1.94
CA ASN A 89 4.26 -8.81 0.55
C ASN A 89 3.17 -9.27 -0.45
N ASP A 90 2.74 -10.52 -0.35
CA ASP A 90 1.75 -11.12 -1.27
C ASP A 90 0.37 -10.49 -1.14
N LEU A 91 0.05 -9.95 0.04
CA LEU A 91 -1.21 -9.27 0.34
C LEU A 91 -1.13 -7.75 0.14
N ARG A 92 0.05 -7.23 -0.20
CA ARG A 92 0.37 -5.81 -0.32
C ARG A 92 -0.20 -4.99 0.84
N THR A 93 -0.13 -5.50 2.07
CA THR A 93 -0.81 -4.90 3.22
C THR A 93 0.14 -4.73 4.40
N TRP A 94 -0.01 -3.62 5.12
CA TRP A 94 0.68 -3.38 6.38
C TRP A 94 -0.22 -3.72 7.56
N THR A 95 0.34 -4.35 8.59
CA THR A 95 -0.26 -4.39 9.93
C THR A 95 0.68 -3.71 10.91
N ILE A 96 0.13 -2.87 11.78
CA ILE A 96 0.88 -2.22 12.86
C ILE A 96 0.25 -2.64 14.17
N ASN A 97 1.02 -3.32 15.02
CA ASN A 97 0.48 -4.06 16.14
C ASN A 97 1.20 -3.72 17.44
N LYS A 98 0.45 -3.68 18.54
CA LYS A 98 0.99 -3.57 19.89
C LYS A 98 1.59 -4.90 20.31
N VAL A 99 2.78 -4.86 20.92
CA VAL A 99 3.49 -6.07 21.36
C VAL A 99 2.68 -6.87 22.39
N GLU A 100 2.01 -6.17 23.31
CA GLU A 100 1.24 -6.74 24.41
C GLU A 100 0.04 -7.60 23.95
N ASP A 101 -0.49 -7.39 22.75
CA ASP A 101 -1.64 -8.15 22.24
C ASP A 101 -1.25 -9.58 21.82
N PHE A 102 0.03 -9.81 21.54
CA PHE A 102 0.53 -11.05 20.92
C PHE A 102 1.57 -11.79 21.74
N GLU A 103 2.10 -11.17 22.81
CA GLU A 103 3.11 -11.79 23.64
C GLU A 103 2.57 -13.07 24.32
N THR A 104 3.33 -14.15 24.18
CA THR A 104 3.04 -15.42 24.84
C THR A 104 3.56 -15.42 26.28
N LYS A 105 3.14 -16.40 27.09
CA LYS A 105 3.71 -16.60 28.44
C LYS A 105 5.22 -16.81 28.44
N ASN A 106 5.77 -17.26 27.32
CA ASN A 106 7.20 -17.48 27.14
C ASN A 106 7.92 -16.23 26.60
N GLY A 107 7.26 -15.07 26.54
CA GLY A 107 7.84 -13.81 26.06
C GLY A 107 8.18 -13.80 24.57
N THR A 108 7.56 -14.69 23.78
CA THR A 108 7.69 -14.71 22.31
C THR A 108 6.46 -14.09 21.66
N ILE A 109 6.55 -13.75 20.38
CA ILE A 109 5.38 -13.41 19.55
C ILE A 109 5.23 -14.42 18.43
N ILE A 110 3.99 -14.82 18.16
CA ILE A 110 3.57 -15.58 17.00
C ILE A 110 2.42 -14.80 16.36
N LEU A 111 2.73 -14.11 15.26
CA LEU A 111 1.82 -13.16 14.62
C LEU A 111 1.33 -13.77 13.30
N ARG A 112 0.08 -14.24 13.26
CA ARG A 112 -0.60 -14.69 12.04
C ARG A 112 -1.27 -13.51 11.38
N PHE A 113 -1.37 -13.50 10.04
CA PHE A 113 -1.96 -12.37 9.30
C PHE A 113 -3.35 -11.98 9.81
N VAL A 114 -4.26 -12.95 9.99
CA VAL A 114 -5.64 -12.68 10.43
C VAL A 114 -5.66 -11.98 11.79
N ASP A 115 -4.90 -12.48 12.76
CA ASP A 115 -4.83 -11.89 14.10
C ASP A 115 -4.17 -10.50 14.06
N ALA A 116 -3.13 -10.34 13.24
CA ALA A 116 -2.41 -9.08 13.04
C ALA A 116 -3.31 -8.01 12.42
N TYR A 117 -4.05 -8.36 11.38
CA TYR A 117 -4.96 -7.47 10.69
C TYR A 117 -6.11 -7.05 11.60
N GLN A 118 -6.68 -8.00 12.35
CA GLN A 118 -7.75 -7.75 13.31
C GLN A 118 -7.35 -6.78 14.44
N ARG A 119 -6.08 -6.76 14.85
CA ARG A 119 -5.56 -5.84 15.90
C ARG A 119 -4.75 -4.68 15.34
N SER A 120 -4.77 -4.47 14.03
CA SER A 120 -3.92 -3.45 13.42
C SER A 120 -4.39 -2.05 13.82
N ILE A 121 -3.46 -1.23 14.31
CA ILE A 121 -3.66 0.20 14.54
C ILE A 121 -3.17 1.04 13.35
N ALA A 122 -3.01 0.45 12.16
CA ALA A 122 -2.55 1.18 10.97
C ALA A 122 -3.43 2.39 10.61
N GLY A 123 -4.72 2.36 10.99
CA GLY A 123 -5.62 3.52 10.88
C GLY A 123 -5.15 4.75 11.67
N ASP A 124 -4.51 4.57 12.83
CA ASP A 124 -3.94 5.68 13.63
C ASP A 124 -2.79 6.36 12.88
N PHE A 125 -2.09 5.61 12.01
CA PHE A 125 -1.03 6.09 11.14
C PHE A 125 -1.56 6.72 9.84
N GLY A 126 -2.88 6.67 9.60
CA GLY A 126 -3.54 7.22 8.42
C GLY A 126 -3.88 6.22 7.33
N ASP A 127 -3.66 4.92 7.58
CA ASP A 127 -4.05 3.90 6.60
C ASP A 127 -5.57 3.78 6.51
N ARG A 128 -6.04 3.43 5.31
CA ARG A 128 -7.46 3.33 4.98
C ARG A 128 -7.65 2.33 3.86
N MET A 129 -8.75 1.60 3.90
CA MET A 129 -9.19 0.84 2.73
C MET A 129 -9.84 1.80 1.75
N VAL A 130 -9.43 1.73 0.49
CA VAL A 130 -9.93 2.58 -0.60
C VAL A 130 -10.75 1.71 -1.53
N ALA A 131 -11.85 2.27 -2.03
CA ALA A 131 -12.75 1.58 -2.94
C ALA A 131 -13.27 2.56 -4.00
N THR A 132 -13.56 2.02 -5.18
CA THR A 132 -14.16 2.78 -6.28
C THR A 132 -15.10 1.88 -7.09
N ILE A 133 -15.73 2.46 -8.10
CA ILE A 133 -16.67 1.75 -8.97
C ILE A 133 -15.88 1.06 -10.09
N PRO A 134 -16.04 -0.25 -10.27
CA PRO A 134 -15.43 -0.98 -11.36
C PRO A 134 -16.26 -0.87 -12.67
N PRO A 135 -15.65 -1.09 -13.85
CA PRO A 135 -14.21 -1.11 -14.06
C PRO A 135 -13.64 0.32 -14.14
N LEU A 136 -12.36 0.45 -13.81
CA LEU A 136 -11.58 1.64 -14.15
C LEU A 136 -10.90 1.37 -15.50
N VAL A 137 -11.15 2.23 -16.48
CA VAL A 137 -10.71 2.01 -17.86
C VAL A 137 -9.73 3.10 -18.27
N CYS A 138 -8.60 2.71 -18.85
CA CYS A 138 -7.67 3.59 -19.54
C CYS A 138 -7.73 3.33 -21.05
N ARG A 139 -7.85 4.41 -21.83
CA ARG A 139 -7.67 4.36 -23.28
C ARG A 139 -6.38 5.06 -23.66
N ILE A 140 -5.54 4.34 -24.40
CA ILE A 140 -4.29 4.83 -24.98
C ILE A 140 -4.58 5.18 -26.44
N HIS A 141 -4.67 6.47 -26.74
CA HIS A 141 -5.06 6.96 -28.06
C HIS A 141 -3.88 7.01 -29.02
N ALA A 142 -4.11 6.60 -30.27
CA ALA A 142 -3.13 6.75 -31.34
C ALA A 142 -3.16 8.17 -31.91
N ALA A 143 -2.00 8.70 -32.25
CA ALA A 143 -1.89 9.96 -32.97
C ALA A 143 -2.45 9.82 -34.40
N SER A 144 -3.49 10.58 -34.70
CA SER A 144 -4.20 10.52 -35.99
C SER A 144 -3.33 10.93 -37.18
N ASP A 145 -2.29 11.73 -36.93
CA ASP A 145 -1.34 12.24 -37.92
C ASP A 145 -0.11 11.33 -38.13
N ARG A 146 -0.02 10.19 -37.42
CA ARG A 146 1.11 9.24 -37.51
C ARG A 146 0.65 7.84 -37.93
N PRO A 147 1.55 6.94 -38.37
CA PRO A 147 1.17 5.57 -38.70
C PRO A 147 0.59 4.82 -37.50
N SER A 148 -0.51 4.09 -37.71
CA SER A 148 -1.12 3.21 -36.70
C SER A 148 -1.82 1.99 -37.31
N SER A 149 -1.52 1.65 -38.57
CA SER A 149 -2.17 0.55 -39.29
C SER A 149 -1.62 -0.82 -38.88
N LEU A 150 -2.46 -1.85 -38.95
CA LEU A 150 -2.02 -3.24 -38.80
C LEU A 150 -1.05 -3.63 -39.92
N GLN A 151 0.04 -4.28 -39.53
CA GLN A 151 0.99 -4.91 -40.43
C GLN A 151 0.54 -6.34 -40.76
N LYS A 152 1.22 -6.98 -41.72
CA LYS A 152 0.87 -8.34 -42.21
C LYS A 152 0.93 -9.45 -41.15
N ASN A 153 1.52 -9.18 -39.99
CA ASN A 153 1.69 -10.11 -38.87
C ASN A 153 0.71 -9.81 -37.71
N ASP A 154 -0.38 -9.07 -37.97
CA ASP A 154 -1.37 -8.63 -36.98
C ASP A 154 -0.79 -7.76 -35.85
N GLN A 155 0.37 -7.12 -36.08
CA GLN A 155 0.96 -6.14 -35.16
C GLN A 155 0.76 -4.72 -35.67
N ALA A 156 0.50 -3.79 -34.76
CA ALA A 156 0.52 -2.36 -35.05
C ALA A 156 1.51 -1.65 -34.14
N SER A 157 2.17 -0.63 -34.67
CA SER A 157 2.96 0.33 -33.89
C SER A 157 2.36 1.70 -34.09
N PHE A 158 2.13 2.43 -33.00
CA PHE A 158 1.54 3.77 -33.05
C PHE A 158 2.21 4.69 -32.03
N THR A 159 2.15 5.99 -32.30
CA THR A 159 2.54 7.00 -31.31
C THR A 159 1.34 7.31 -30.43
N ILE A 160 1.54 7.32 -29.11
CA ILE A 160 0.51 7.72 -28.14
C ILE A 160 0.30 9.23 -28.25
N SER A 161 -0.94 9.65 -28.47
CA SER A 161 -1.33 11.08 -28.46
C SER A 161 -1.89 11.54 -27.12
N ALA A 162 -2.64 10.66 -26.44
CA ALA A 162 -3.29 10.97 -25.17
C ALA A 162 -3.62 9.70 -24.38
N LEU A 163 -3.83 9.89 -23.07
CA LEU A 163 -4.50 8.94 -22.19
C LEU A 163 -5.83 9.55 -21.75
N SER A 164 -6.88 8.74 -21.70
CA SER A 164 -8.17 9.14 -21.11
C SER A 164 -8.69 8.03 -20.21
N PHE A 165 -9.31 8.42 -19.09
CA PHE A 165 -9.79 7.48 -18.07
C PHE A 165 -11.31 7.48 -18.00
N TYR A 166 -11.92 6.34 -17.70
CA TYR A 166 -13.36 6.20 -17.60
C TYR A 166 -13.76 5.35 -16.40
N ILE A 167 -14.90 5.70 -15.80
CA ILE A 167 -15.66 4.85 -14.87
C ILE A 167 -17.11 4.81 -15.36
N GLU A 168 -17.72 3.62 -15.39
CA GLU A 168 -19.10 3.43 -15.88
C GLU A 168 -19.37 4.10 -17.24
N ASN A 169 -18.42 4.03 -18.17
CA ASN A 169 -18.45 4.69 -19.49
C ASN A 169 -18.50 6.23 -19.47
N LYS A 170 -18.26 6.87 -18.32
CA LYS A 170 -18.12 8.32 -18.20
C LYS A 170 -16.65 8.70 -18.19
N GLU A 171 -16.26 9.59 -19.08
CA GLU A 171 -14.90 10.10 -19.14
C GLU A 171 -14.58 10.97 -17.92
N ILE A 172 -13.42 10.74 -17.33
CA ILE A 172 -12.85 11.53 -16.26
C ILE A 172 -12.09 12.68 -16.90
N LEU A 173 -12.67 13.88 -16.87
CA LEU A 173 -12.09 15.09 -17.49
C LEU A 173 -11.26 15.94 -16.50
N ASN A 174 -11.52 15.81 -15.21
CA ASN A 174 -10.80 16.55 -14.18
C ASN A 174 -9.37 16.02 -14.06
N GLU A 175 -8.36 16.88 -14.24
CA GLU A 175 -6.94 16.49 -14.22
C GLU A 175 -6.52 15.79 -12.91
N ARG A 176 -7.02 16.26 -11.76
CA ARG A 176 -6.76 15.62 -10.47
C ARG A 176 -7.37 14.21 -10.45
N GLU A 177 -8.59 14.04 -10.93
CA GLU A 177 -9.20 12.71 -11.02
C GLU A 177 -8.50 11.79 -12.01
N GLN A 178 -7.96 12.32 -13.12
CA GLN A 178 -7.16 11.53 -14.05
C GLN A 178 -5.86 11.04 -13.41
N GLN A 179 -5.18 11.89 -12.62
CA GLN A 179 -3.99 11.50 -11.86
C GLN A 179 -4.31 10.43 -10.81
N ILE A 180 -5.41 10.61 -10.07
CA ILE A 180 -5.86 9.60 -9.10
C ILE A 180 -6.21 8.30 -9.83
N ALA A 181 -6.96 8.36 -10.94
CA ALA A 181 -7.33 7.20 -11.74
C ALA A 181 -6.10 6.43 -12.22
N PHE A 182 -5.12 7.13 -12.80
CA PHE A 182 -3.85 6.52 -13.18
C PHE A 182 -3.21 5.80 -11.99
N TYR A 183 -3.06 6.48 -10.86
CA TYR A 183 -2.45 5.89 -9.66
C TYR A 183 -3.20 4.62 -9.20
N LEU A 184 -4.53 4.68 -9.10
CA LEU A 184 -5.35 3.57 -8.63
C LEU A 184 -5.25 2.38 -9.59
N MET A 185 -5.25 2.61 -10.89
CA MET A 185 -5.15 1.55 -11.88
C MET A 185 -3.83 0.77 -11.75
N PHE A 186 -2.70 1.47 -11.59
CA PHE A 186 -1.38 0.84 -11.60
C PHE A 186 -0.86 0.38 -10.23
N HIS A 187 -1.42 0.88 -9.12
CA HIS A 187 -0.87 0.64 -7.79
C HIS A 187 -1.85 0.00 -6.81
N SER A 188 -3.11 -0.23 -7.21
CA SER A 188 -4.08 -0.97 -6.39
C SER A 188 -3.86 -2.49 -6.43
N ALA A 189 -4.75 -3.21 -5.75
CA ALA A 189 -4.86 -4.66 -5.81
C ALA A 189 -5.71 -5.17 -7.00
N TRP A 190 -6.19 -4.28 -7.88
CA TRP A 190 -6.94 -4.70 -9.08
C TRP A 190 -6.03 -5.34 -10.12
N GLU A 191 -6.63 -6.19 -10.95
CA GLU A 191 -5.98 -6.88 -12.05
C GLU A 191 -6.42 -6.26 -13.38
N ASP A 192 -5.48 -6.19 -14.32
CA ASP A 192 -5.75 -5.75 -15.68
C ASP A 192 -6.44 -6.86 -16.47
N GLU A 193 -7.49 -6.49 -17.20
CA GLU A 193 -8.08 -7.32 -18.23
C GLU A 193 -7.21 -7.32 -19.50
N MET A 194 -7.45 -8.30 -20.37
CA MET A 194 -6.78 -8.36 -21.66
C MET A 194 -7.04 -7.06 -22.46
N PRO A 195 -5.99 -6.36 -22.92
CA PRO A 195 -6.16 -5.13 -23.68
C PRO A 195 -6.93 -5.36 -24.99
N ILE A 196 -7.85 -4.44 -25.30
CA ILE A 196 -8.69 -4.51 -26.51
C ILE A 196 -8.37 -3.31 -27.42
N ALA A 197 -7.92 -3.58 -28.64
CA ALA A 197 -7.71 -2.54 -29.64
C ALA A 197 -9.03 -2.20 -30.34
N THR A 198 -9.36 -0.91 -30.40
CA THR A 198 -10.45 -0.38 -31.23
C THR A 198 -9.86 0.17 -32.53
N MET A 199 -10.44 -0.26 -33.65
CA MET A 199 -9.98 0.08 -34.99
C MET A 199 -10.89 1.13 -35.66
N ASP A 200 -10.28 2.05 -36.41
CA ASP A 200 -10.94 2.91 -37.40
C ASP A 200 -10.43 2.52 -38.79
N GLY A 201 -11.21 1.68 -39.48
CA GLY A 201 -10.75 0.96 -40.68
C GLY A 201 -9.56 0.04 -40.35
N GLU A 202 -8.43 0.24 -41.03
CA GLU A 202 -7.20 -0.53 -40.79
C GLU A 202 -6.29 0.08 -39.72
N ARG A 203 -6.68 1.22 -39.13
CA ARG A 203 -5.87 1.99 -38.17
C ARG A 203 -6.32 1.74 -36.75
N VAL A 204 -5.37 1.58 -35.82
CA VAL A 204 -5.68 1.59 -34.39
C VAL A 204 -6.11 3.01 -34.02
N ALA A 205 -7.31 3.13 -33.44
CA ALA A 205 -7.82 4.38 -32.87
C ALA A 205 -7.34 4.53 -31.42
N TYR A 206 -7.60 3.52 -30.60
CA TYR A 206 -7.09 3.43 -29.24
C TYR A 206 -6.99 1.97 -28.78
N VAL A 207 -6.16 1.74 -27.75
CA VAL A 207 -6.13 0.49 -26.99
C VAL A 207 -6.78 0.74 -25.63
N GLU A 208 -7.75 -0.09 -25.27
CA GLU A 208 -8.46 -0.04 -24.01
C GLU A 208 -7.90 -1.08 -23.04
N ILE A 209 -7.58 -0.65 -21.82
CA ILE A 209 -7.19 -1.50 -20.70
C ILE A 209 -8.21 -1.24 -19.59
N ALA A 210 -8.87 -2.29 -19.11
CA ALA A 210 -9.79 -2.21 -17.99
C ALA A 210 -9.18 -2.89 -16.78
N ALA A 211 -9.35 -2.30 -15.59
CA ALA A 211 -8.92 -2.86 -14.32
C ALA A 211 -10.14 -3.03 -13.40
N ARG A 212 -10.17 -4.16 -12.69
CA ARG A 212 -11.16 -4.47 -11.64
C ARG A 212 -10.64 -5.48 -10.65
N GLN A 213 -11.39 -5.74 -9.58
CA GLN A 213 -11.04 -6.80 -8.64
C GLN A 213 -11.13 -8.18 -9.31
N ALA A 214 -10.18 -9.07 -9.00
CA ALA A 214 -10.23 -10.46 -9.42
C ALA A 214 -11.42 -11.19 -8.75
N GLY A 215 -12.13 -12.01 -9.53
CA GLY A 215 -13.24 -12.83 -9.07
C GLY A 215 -14.63 -12.31 -9.44
N ASP A 216 -15.65 -12.92 -8.83
CA ASP A 216 -17.04 -12.61 -9.16
C ASP A 216 -17.48 -11.29 -8.53
N LYS A 217 -18.13 -10.47 -9.35
CA LYS A 217 -18.74 -9.21 -8.92
C LYS A 217 -19.81 -9.47 -7.87
N SER A 218 -19.74 -8.77 -6.74
CA SER A 218 -20.88 -8.69 -5.82
C SER A 218 -22.03 -7.96 -6.52
N LEU A 219 -23.16 -8.64 -6.71
CA LEU A 219 -24.34 -8.04 -7.37
C LEU A 219 -25.01 -6.97 -6.49
N ASP A 220 -24.76 -6.99 -5.18
CA ASP A 220 -25.45 -6.14 -4.20
C ASP A 220 -24.68 -4.86 -3.86
N GLN A 221 -23.46 -4.68 -4.37
CA GLN A 221 -22.58 -3.55 -4.02
C GLN A 221 -22.08 -2.82 -5.28
N ALA A 222 -22.15 -1.49 -5.25
CA ALA A 222 -21.76 -0.65 -6.39
C ALA A 222 -20.24 -0.41 -6.51
N PHE A 223 -19.47 -0.68 -5.45
CA PHE A 223 -18.02 -0.44 -5.40
C PHE A 223 -17.24 -1.73 -5.12
N GLU A 224 -15.98 -1.78 -5.53
CA GLU A 224 -15.03 -2.83 -5.24
C GLU A 224 -13.80 -2.27 -4.51
N SER A 225 -13.16 -3.09 -3.68
CA SER A 225 -12.00 -2.68 -2.89
C SER A 225 -10.76 -2.59 -3.78
N LEU A 226 -10.02 -1.49 -3.69
CA LEU A 226 -8.72 -1.28 -4.31
C LEU A 226 -7.57 -1.74 -3.40
N GLY A 227 -7.87 -2.15 -2.17
CA GLY A 227 -6.89 -2.46 -1.12
C GLY A 227 -6.67 -1.31 -0.13
N THR A 228 -5.54 -1.33 0.56
CA THR A 228 -5.17 -0.31 1.56
C THR A 228 -4.32 0.79 0.94
N LEU A 229 -4.44 2.01 1.46
CA LEU A 229 -3.62 3.14 1.03
C LEU A 229 -2.13 2.87 1.24
N ALA A 230 -1.76 2.34 2.40
CA ALA A 230 -0.39 1.94 2.71
C ALA A 230 0.13 0.89 1.71
N GLY A 231 -0.75 -0.04 1.31
CA GLY A 231 -0.47 -1.02 0.27
C GLY A 231 -0.16 -0.39 -1.08
N MET A 232 -1.00 0.54 -1.52
CA MET A 232 -0.80 1.23 -2.80
C MET A 232 0.48 2.08 -2.79
N ILE A 233 0.74 2.83 -1.71
CA ILE A 233 1.99 3.59 -1.56
C ILE A 233 3.22 2.66 -1.60
N SER A 234 3.12 1.49 -0.97
CA SER A 234 4.19 0.49 -1.04
C SER A 234 4.39 -0.04 -2.46
N SER A 235 3.30 -0.25 -3.22
CA SER A 235 3.39 -0.67 -4.62
C SER A 235 4.04 0.40 -5.49
N TYR A 236 3.69 1.68 -5.28
CA TYR A 236 4.29 2.77 -6.03
C TYR A 236 5.77 2.97 -5.67
N TYR A 237 6.11 2.89 -4.38
CA TYR A 237 7.50 2.91 -3.91
C TYR A 237 8.33 1.80 -4.57
N LYS A 238 7.81 0.56 -4.60
CA LYS A 238 8.47 -0.57 -5.29
C LYS A 238 8.67 -0.27 -6.76
N TRP A 239 7.63 0.18 -7.46
CA TRP A 239 7.70 0.54 -8.88
C TRP A 239 8.83 1.55 -9.20
N LEU A 240 9.09 2.50 -8.30
CA LEU A 240 10.16 3.50 -8.46
C LEU A 240 11.55 3.01 -8.07
N THR A 241 11.65 1.92 -7.31
CA THR A 241 12.89 1.44 -6.69
C THR A 241 13.39 0.11 -7.25
N THR A 242 12.58 -0.59 -8.05
CA THR A 242 12.91 -1.87 -8.67
C THR A 242 13.03 -1.78 -10.19
N THR A 243 13.96 -2.53 -10.78
CA THR A 243 14.04 -2.79 -12.22
C THR A 243 14.34 -4.28 -12.39
N ASP A 244 13.62 -4.96 -13.28
CA ASP A 244 13.75 -6.41 -13.51
C ASP A 244 13.66 -7.25 -12.22
N ASP A 245 12.72 -6.89 -11.33
CA ASP A 245 12.50 -7.49 -10.00
C ASP A 245 13.69 -7.38 -9.02
N GLU A 246 14.74 -6.63 -9.38
CA GLU A 246 15.87 -6.32 -8.50
C GLU A 246 15.74 -4.91 -7.93
N VAL A 247 16.11 -4.74 -6.65
CA VAL A 247 16.15 -3.44 -6.00
C VAL A 247 17.34 -2.65 -6.54
N VAL A 248 17.08 -1.66 -7.39
CA VAL A 248 18.11 -0.82 -8.00
C VAL A 248 18.38 0.43 -7.16
N ARG A 249 17.44 0.82 -6.29
CA ARG A 249 17.58 1.99 -5.41
C ARG A 249 16.93 1.74 -4.04
N LEU A 250 17.60 2.17 -2.97
CA LEU A 250 17.03 2.13 -1.61
C LEU A 250 16.15 3.34 -1.29
N THR A 251 16.34 4.44 -2.03
CA THR A 251 15.71 5.74 -1.77
C THR A 251 15.09 6.26 -3.08
N PRO A 252 13.77 6.51 -3.14
CA PRO A 252 13.15 7.14 -4.30
C PRO A 252 13.60 8.60 -4.39
N GLN A 253 13.65 9.15 -5.60
CA GLN A 253 13.93 10.58 -5.82
C GLN A 253 12.64 11.42 -5.72
N LEU A 254 11.79 11.10 -4.75
CA LEU A 254 10.51 11.76 -4.49
C LEU A 254 10.41 12.06 -3.00
N GLU A 255 9.79 13.19 -2.68
CA GLU A 255 9.35 13.47 -1.32
C GLU A 255 8.22 12.51 -0.93
N PRO A 256 8.08 12.10 0.34
CA PRO A 256 7.03 11.17 0.74
C PRO A 256 5.61 11.63 0.35
N ALA A 257 5.32 12.93 0.39
CA ALA A 257 4.02 13.45 -0.03
C ALA A 257 3.67 13.14 -1.50
N GLU A 258 4.67 12.98 -2.36
CA GLU A 258 4.50 12.68 -3.78
C GLU A 258 4.22 11.18 -4.04
N LEU A 259 4.42 10.32 -3.04
CA LEU A 259 4.04 8.90 -3.14
C LEU A 259 2.54 8.68 -2.87
N ALA A 260 1.84 9.66 -2.32
CA ALA A 260 0.41 9.56 -2.06
C ALA A 260 -0.41 9.79 -3.36
N PRO A 261 -1.60 9.18 -3.49
CA PRO A 261 -2.43 9.22 -4.71
C PRO A 261 -3.04 10.58 -5.05
N GLY A 262 -2.70 11.67 -4.35
CA GLY A 262 -3.24 13.01 -4.63
C GLY A 262 -4.64 13.30 -4.05
N PHE A 263 -5.15 12.47 -3.12
CA PHE A 263 -6.41 12.71 -2.41
C PHE A 263 -6.27 12.68 -0.88
N ASP A 264 -7.07 13.52 -0.23
CA ASP A 264 -7.16 13.64 1.23
C ASP A 264 -8.37 12.88 1.81
N ASP A 265 -8.54 12.95 3.14
CA ASP A 265 -9.60 12.25 3.88
C ASP A 265 -11.02 12.77 3.53
N ALA A 266 -11.13 14.01 3.06
CA ALA A 266 -12.40 14.65 2.71
C ALA A 266 -12.81 14.37 1.25
N TYR A 267 -11.85 13.96 0.42
CA TYR A 267 -12.08 13.70 -0.98
C TYR A 267 -13.09 12.57 -1.23
N ARG A 268 -14.05 12.81 -2.13
CA ARG A 268 -15.04 11.80 -2.58
C ARG A 268 -15.05 11.62 -4.10
N GLY A 269 -14.56 12.59 -4.86
CA GLY A 269 -14.60 12.58 -6.32
C GLY A 269 -15.99 12.82 -6.91
N GLU A 270 -16.00 13.28 -8.15
CA GLU A 270 -17.22 13.58 -8.92
C GLU A 270 -17.57 12.39 -9.82
N VAL A 271 -16.64 12.01 -10.71
CA VAL A 271 -16.80 10.84 -11.58
C VAL A 271 -16.23 9.62 -10.90
N LEU A 272 -15.02 9.76 -10.34
CA LEU A 272 -14.27 8.64 -9.78
C LEU A 272 -15.00 7.98 -8.60
N ARG A 273 -15.71 8.74 -7.77
CA ARG A 273 -16.47 8.26 -6.59
C ARG A 273 -15.67 7.30 -5.71
N LEU A 274 -14.92 7.87 -4.77
CA LEU A 274 -14.11 7.13 -3.82
C LEU A 274 -14.82 6.91 -2.47
N TRP A 275 -14.78 5.68 -2.02
CA TRP A 275 -15.03 5.30 -0.64
C TRP A 275 -13.71 5.12 0.10
N GLN A 276 -13.67 5.64 1.33
CA GLN A 276 -12.52 5.59 2.20
C GLN A 276 -12.97 5.05 3.56
N PHE A 277 -12.48 3.89 3.94
CA PHE A 277 -12.84 3.23 5.20
C PHE A 277 -11.63 3.27 6.15
N GLN A 278 -11.81 3.92 7.28
CA GLN A 278 -10.88 3.81 8.40
C GLN A 278 -11.20 2.53 9.15
N ILE A 279 -10.26 1.58 9.14
CA ILE A 279 -10.41 0.30 9.84
C ILE A 279 -9.84 0.46 11.25
N GLU A 280 -10.66 0.17 12.25
CA GLU A 280 -10.27 0.19 13.66
C GLU A 280 -9.94 -1.23 14.15
N PRO A 281 -8.99 -1.37 15.09
CA PRO A 281 -8.67 -2.66 15.68
C PRO A 281 -9.86 -3.21 16.46
N ASN A 282 -10.07 -4.53 16.40
CA ASN A 282 -10.98 -5.19 17.32
C ASN A 282 -10.35 -5.19 18.72
N TYR A 283 -11.04 -4.65 19.72
CA TYR A 283 -10.58 -4.62 21.11
C TYR A 283 -10.97 -5.86 21.93
N GLU A 284 -11.88 -6.70 21.45
CA GLU A 284 -12.30 -7.94 22.12
C GLU A 284 -11.17 -8.97 22.19
N PRO A 285 -11.15 -9.89 23.19
CA PRO A 285 -10.12 -10.93 23.29
C PRO A 285 -9.96 -11.76 22.00
N LEU A 286 -8.72 -12.01 21.59
CA LEU A 286 -8.47 -12.90 20.43
C LEU A 286 -8.91 -14.32 20.80
N ILE A 287 -9.80 -14.90 20.00
CA ILE A 287 -10.16 -16.31 20.13
C ILE A 287 -8.98 -17.14 19.61
N ARG A 288 -8.13 -17.61 20.52
CA ARG A 288 -7.01 -18.49 20.17
C ARG A 288 -7.56 -19.91 19.96
N GLY A 289 -7.94 -20.20 18.71
CA GLY A 289 -8.15 -21.56 18.22
C GLY A 289 -6.85 -22.33 18.08
#